data_AF-A0A3D2NGX3-F1
#
_entry.id   AF-A0A3D2NGX3-F1
#
_cell.length_a   1.000
_cell.length_b   1.000
_cell.length_c   1.000
_cell.angle_alpha   90.00
_cell.angle_beta   90.00
_cell.angle_gamma   90.00
#
_symmetry.space_group_name_H-M   'P 1'
#
loop_
_entity.id
_entity.type
_entity.pdbx_description
1 polymer ?
#
loop_
_entity_poly.entity_id
_entity_poly.type
_entity_poly.pdbx_seq_one_letter_code
_entity_poly.pdbx_strand_id
1 'polypeptide(L)'
;MLTDADLDELLDEGWMPFEEHLATVEGLSTPHTIPEGTVGGLTCRWKAPEESSSAVSDVTIVAIPESEVPEEFLTVYAEKRCDPQYGGEICRLSRIVNGVWIEAFSGYFFGERFDEPTAAFLERAVAAVANGVAARAGTAVPATPTADWWSPMTCEAFAEQMRFDELTEGGFESGYYEGGQQAEQTLKDSMGVSRYCPYHTADDRMATGQDHRIFSVDANPGGHWMWSYLSDGGTSVEADGATDAVLFTFGEQDATVFATDGANVVEVAGPEGVDFVVDIAERALEALAAR
;
A
#
# COMPACT_ATOMS: atom_id res chain seq x y z
N MET A 1 -18.48 -4.28 -5.49
CA MET A 1 -17.64 -5.48 -5.62
C MET A 1 -17.98 -6.18 -6.92
N LEU A 2 -16.96 -6.56 -7.70
CA LEU A 2 -17.11 -7.32 -8.95
C LEU A 2 -17.67 -8.72 -8.66
N THR A 3 -18.47 -9.26 -9.57
CA THR A 3 -18.88 -10.67 -9.56
C THR A 3 -17.88 -11.55 -10.30
N ASP A 4 -17.95 -12.85 -10.06
CA ASP A 4 -17.18 -13.84 -10.85
C ASP A 4 -17.40 -13.65 -12.35
N ALA A 5 -18.63 -13.38 -12.79
CA ALA A 5 -18.92 -13.13 -14.20
C ALA A 5 -18.28 -11.82 -14.72
N ASP A 6 -18.21 -10.77 -13.91
CA ASP A 6 -17.50 -9.53 -14.28
C ASP A 6 -15.99 -9.81 -14.39
N LEU A 7 -15.45 -10.63 -13.49
CA LEU A 7 -14.03 -10.99 -13.47
C LEU A 7 -13.66 -11.94 -14.61
N ASP A 8 -14.52 -12.90 -14.94
CA ASP A 8 -14.35 -13.78 -16.11
C ASP A 8 -14.36 -12.97 -17.41
N GLU A 9 -15.18 -11.92 -17.51
CA GLU A 9 -15.17 -11.02 -18.68
C GLU A 9 -13.90 -10.15 -18.74
N LEU A 10 -13.39 -9.69 -17.59
CA LEU A 10 -12.24 -8.78 -17.52
C LEU A 10 -10.89 -9.51 -17.63
N LEU A 11 -10.75 -10.68 -17.00
CA LEU A 11 -9.48 -11.37 -16.78
C LEU A 11 -9.44 -12.79 -17.35
N ASP A 12 -10.52 -13.27 -17.96
CA ASP A 12 -10.80 -14.67 -18.31
C ASP A 12 -11.06 -15.57 -17.08
N GLU A 13 -11.73 -16.71 -17.34
CA GLU A 13 -11.98 -17.75 -16.33
C GLU A 13 -10.66 -18.25 -15.72
N GLY A 14 -10.66 -18.44 -14.40
CA GLY A 14 -9.47 -18.88 -13.66
C GLY A 14 -8.64 -17.73 -13.07
N TRP A 15 -9.20 -16.51 -13.03
CA TRP A 15 -8.67 -15.43 -12.20
C TRP A 15 -8.62 -15.86 -10.72
N MET A 16 -7.78 -15.19 -9.95
CA MET A 16 -7.71 -15.37 -8.50
C MET A 16 -7.49 -14.03 -7.78
N PRO A 17 -7.91 -13.90 -6.51
CA PRO A 17 -7.50 -12.79 -5.65
C PRO A 17 -5.97 -12.65 -5.63
N PHE A 18 -5.47 -11.43 -5.60
CA PHE A 18 -4.03 -11.20 -5.68
C PHE A 18 -3.27 -11.78 -4.47
N GLU A 19 -3.88 -11.76 -3.29
CA GLU A 19 -3.30 -12.35 -2.07
C GLU A 19 -3.13 -13.86 -2.21
N GLU A 20 -4.08 -14.55 -2.87
CA GLU A 20 -3.95 -15.97 -3.19
C GLU A 20 -2.82 -16.21 -4.20
N HIS A 21 -2.70 -15.34 -5.20
CA HIS A 21 -1.61 -15.40 -6.16
C HIS A 21 -0.23 -15.29 -5.50
N LEU A 22 -0.02 -14.30 -4.62
CA LEU A 22 1.24 -14.12 -3.88
C LEU A 22 1.60 -15.37 -3.07
N ALA A 23 0.61 -15.94 -2.37
CA ALA A 23 0.79 -17.17 -1.59
C ALA A 23 1.21 -18.36 -2.47
N THR A 24 0.76 -18.42 -3.73
CA THR A 24 1.07 -19.53 -4.65
C THR A 24 2.40 -19.40 -5.38
N VAL A 25 2.77 -18.19 -5.83
CA VAL A 25 3.93 -17.99 -6.72
C VAL A 25 5.19 -17.69 -5.94
N GLU A 26 5.07 -16.90 -4.88
CA GLU A 26 6.25 -16.35 -4.21
C GLU A 26 6.47 -17.00 -2.83
N GLY A 27 5.50 -17.79 -2.35
CA GLY A 27 5.49 -18.27 -0.96
C GLY A 27 5.45 -17.11 0.05
N LEU A 28 5.18 -15.89 -0.43
CA LEU A 28 5.06 -14.68 0.35
C LEU A 28 3.58 -14.56 0.72
N SER A 29 3.31 -14.55 2.01
CA SER A 29 1.98 -14.27 2.55
C SER A 29 2.01 -13.01 3.39
N THR A 30 2.77 -11.98 3.00
CA THR A 30 2.65 -10.69 3.65
C THR A 30 1.30 -10.09 3.29
N PRO A 31 0.48 -9.74 4.28
CA PRO A 31 -0.69 -8.92 4.03
C PRO A 31 -0.22 -7.50 3.63
N HIS A 32 -1.07 -6.79 2.87
CA HIS A 32 -0.82 -5.40 2.49
C HIS A 32 -1.68 -4.44 3.31
N THR A 33 -1.16 -3.27 3.68
CA THR A 33 -1.99 -2.26 4.35
C THR A 33 -3.10 -1.76 3.41
N ILE A 34 -4.31 -1.62 3.96
CA ILE A 34 -5.52 -1.15 3.26
C ILE A 34 -6.12 0.09 3.95
N PRO A 35 -5.33 1.17 4.12
CA PRO A 35 -5.69 2.32 4.95
C PRO A 35 -6.93 3.08 4.48
N GLU A 36 -7.30 2.97 3.21
CA GLU A 36 -8.54 3.54 2.69
C GLU A 36 -9.79 3.02 3.43
N GLY A 37 -9.74 1.84 4.04
CA GLY A 37 -10.83 1.35 4.90
C GLY A 37 -11.12 2.26 6.10
N THR A 38 -10.13 3.02 6.58
CA THR A 38 -10.29 4.01 7.65
C THR A 38 -11.28 5.12 7.27
N VAL A 39 -11.39 5.46 5.98
CA VAL A 39 -12.35 6.45 5.45
C VAL A 39 -13.55 5.78 4.77
N GLY A 40 -13.79 4.50 5.03
CA GLY A 40 -14.89 3.75 4.42
C GLY A 40 -14.64 3.41 2.94
N GLY A 41 -13.38 3.38 2.53
CA GLY A 41 -12.94 2.89 1.23
C GLY A 41 -12.74 1.37 1.19
N LEU A 42 -12.49 0.87 -0.01
CA LEU A 42 -12.22 -0.53 -0.32
C LEU A 42 -11.18 -0.61 -1.43
N THR A 43 -10.19 -1.49 -1.27
CA THR A 43 -9.30 -1.93 -2.36
C THR A 43 -9.46 -3.42 -2.57
N CYS A 44 -9.52 -3.83 -3.83
CA CYS A 44 -9.51 -5.24 -4.21
C CYS A 44 -8.65 -5.41 -5.45
N ARG A 45 -7.84 -6.48 -5.49
CA ARG A 45 -6.99 -6.80 -6.64
C ARG A 45 -7.16 -8.25 -7.06
N TRP A 46 -7.16 -8.48 -8.36
CA TRP A 46 -7.28 -9.80 -8.97
C TRP A 46 -6.22 -10.01 -10.02
N LYS A 47 -5.68 -11.22 -10.09
CA LYS A 47 -4.69 -11.65 -11.09
C LYS A 47 -5.37 -12.46 -12.19
N ALA A 48 -5.03 -12.19 -13.44
CA ALA A 48 -5.40 -13.03 -14.57
C ALA A 48 -4.62 -14.36 -14.55
N PRO A 49 -5.19 -15.48 -15.02
CA PRO A 49 -4.47 -16.73 -15.14
C PRO A 49 -3.28 -16.59 -16.10
N GLU A 50 -2.26 -17.43 -15.95
CA GLU A 50 -1.07 -17.30 -16.79
C GLU A 50 -1.41 -17.38 -18.29
N GLU A 51 -2.20 -18.34 -18.73
CA GLU A 51 -2.56 -18.46 -20.15
C GLU A 51 -3.75 -17.56 -20.56
N SER A 52 -4.02 -16.49 -19.80
CA SER A 52 -5.10 -15.55 -20.11
C SER A 52 -4.91 -14.90 -21.49
N SER A 53 -6.03 -14.74 -22.19
CA SER A 53 -6.14 -13.88 -23.37
C SER A 53 -6.44 -12.42 -23.01
N SER A 54 -6.62 -12.12 -21.72
CA SER A 54 -6.74 -10.75 -21.23
C SER A 54 -5.53 -9.92 -21.65
N ALA A 55 -5.82 -8.68 -22.01
CA ALA A 55 -4.79 -7.70 -22.34
C ALA A 55 -3.91 -7.35 -21.12
N VAL A 56 -4.38 -7.64 -19.89
CA VAL A 56 -3.73 -7.24 -18.66
C VAL A 56 -3.41 -8.43 -17.76
N SER A 57 -2.42 -8.24 -16.89
CA SER A 57 -2.00 -9.27 -15.93
C SER A 57 -2.82 -9.26 -14.64
N ASP A 58 -3.38 -8.11 -14.29
CA ASP A 58 -4.17 -7.90 -13.08
C ASP A 58 -5.12 -6.71 -13.26
N VAL A 59 -6.05 -6.58 -12.34
CA VAL A 59 -6.82 -5.35 -12.16
C VAL A 59 -6.95 -5.06 -10.68
N THR A 60 -6.71 -3.81 -10.31
CA THR A 60 -6.99 -3.29 -8.98
C THR A 60 -8.13 -2.29 -9.06
N ILE A 61 -9.07 -2.39 -8.12
CA ILE A 61 -10.16 -1.45 -7.93
C ILE A 61 -9.99 -0.79 -6.57
N VAL A 62 -10.03 0.53 -6.55
CA VAL A 62 -10.16 1.34 -5.35
C VAL A 62 -11.50 2.05 -5.40
N ALA A 63 -12.29 1.96 -4.33
CA ALA A 63 -13.55 2.66 -4.19
C ALA A 63 -13.56 3.42 -2.86
N ILE A 64 -13.69 4.74 -2.91
CA ILE A 64 -13.63 5.63 -1.74
C ILE A 64 -14.85 6.57 -1.78
N PRO A 65 -15.48 6.91 -0.64
CA PRO A 65 -16.52 7.92 -0.63
C PRO A 65 -16.01 9.24 -1.24
N GLU A 66 -16.77 9.83 -2.15
CA GLU A 66 -16.35 11.04 -2.89
C GLU A 66 -15.97 12.19 -1.95
N SER A 67 -16.63 12.29 -0.79
CA SER A 67 -16.36 13.32 0.23
C SER A 67 -14.98 13.23 0.86
N GLU A 68 -14.34 12.07 0.79
CA GLU A 68 -13.04 11.82 1.39
C GLU A 68 -11.90 11.97 0.37
N VAL A 69 -12.21 11.98 -0.93
CA VAL A 69 -11.21 12.13 -2.00
C VAL A 69 -10.86 13.61 -2.19
N PRO A 70 -9.58 14.01 -2.12
CA PRO A 70 -9.17 15.38 -2.36
C PRO A 70 -9.53 15.86 -3.78
N GLU A 71 -9.87 17.15 -3.91
CA GLU A 71 -10.41 17.73 -5.15
C GLU A 71 -9.52 17.49 -6.38
N GLU A 72 -8.20 17.50 -6.20
CA GLU A 72 -7.24 17.26 -7.28
C GLU A 72 -7.35 15.85 -7.88
N PHE A 73 -7.68 14.83 -7.08
CA PHE A 73 -7.82 13.45 -7.52
C PHE A 73 -9.18 13.14 -8.17
N LEU A 74 -10.18 14.01 -7.96
CA LEU A 74 -11.51 13.84 -8.56
C LEU A 74 -11.48 13.94 -10.10
N THR A 75 -10.49 14.63 -10.66
CA THR A 75 -10.42 14.91 -12.10
C THR A 75 -9.16 14.40 -12.78
N VAL A 76 -8.05 14.22 -12.05
CA VAL A 76 -6.75 13.87 -12.66
C VAL A 76 -6.77 12.53 -13.40
N TYR A 77 -7.62 11.59 -12.96
CA TYR A 77 -7.82 10.26 -13.56
C TYR A 77 -9.17 10.12 -14.29
N ALA A 78 -9.87 11.23 -14.57
CA ALA A 78 -11.12 11.19 -15.33
C ALA A 78 -10.92 10.72 -16.79
N GLU A 79 -9.70 10.77 -17.31
CA GLU A 79 -9.30 10.10 -18.54
C GLU A 79 -8.19 9.09 -18.23
N LYS A 80 -7.98 8.10 -19.11
CA LYS A 80 -6.90 7.14 -18.92
C LYS A 80 -5.57 7.89 -18.82
N ARG A 81 -4.82 7.62 -17.76
CA ARG A 81 -3.48 8.14 -17.56
C ARG A 81 -2.56 7.04 -17.07
N CYS A 82 -1.36 6.96 -17.63
CA CYS A 82 -0.32 6.05 -17.20
C CYS A 82 0.78 6.85 -16.53
N ASP A 83 1.12 6.48 -15.29
CA ASP A 83 2.24 7.08 -14.56
C ASP A 83 3.38 6.05 -14.43
N PRO A 84 4.65 6.51 -14.47
CA PRO A 84 5.79 5.62 -14.33
C PRO A 84 5.82 4.85 -13.00
N GLN A 85 6.20 3.58 -13.06
CA GLN A 85 6.51 2.72 -11.93
C GLN A 85 7.90 2.11 -12.12
N TYR A 86 8.54 1.66 -11.05
CA TYR A 86 9.75 0.85 -11.17
C TYR A 86 9.53 -0.34 -12.12
N GLY A 87 10.32 -0.40 -13.19
CA GLY A 87 10.24 -1.46 -14.19
C GLY A 87 9.01 -1.43 -15.10
N GLY A 88 8.18 -0.37 -15.08
CA GLY A 88 6.94 -0.36 -15.88
C GLY A 88 6.12 0.93 -15.78
N GLU A 89 4.82 0.81 -16.04
CA GLU A 89 3.83 1.88 -15.89
C GLU A 89 2.56 1.33 -15.22
N ILE A 90 1.88 2.18 -14.46
CA ILE A 90 0.52 1.90 -13.97
C ILE A 90 -0.44 2.84 -14.68
N CYS A 91 -1.43 2.26 -15.35
CA CYS A 91 -2.48 3.01 -16.02
C CYS A 91 -3.77 2.99 -15.20
N ARG A 92 -4.36 4.17 -15.01
CA ARG A 92 -5.49 4.44 -14.12
C ARG A 92 -6.61 5.15 -14.86
N LEU A 93 -7.83 4.92 -14.40
CA LEU A 93 -9.01 5.69 -14.77
C LEU A 93 -10.02 5.65 -13.63
N SER A 94 -10.59 6.80 -13.32
CA SER A 94 -11.57 6.95 -12.26
C SER A 94 -12.89 7.55 -12.74
N ARG A 95 -13.98 7.20 -12.06
CA ARG A 95 -15.30 7.82 -12.23
C ARG A 95 -15.94 8.02 -10.87
N ILE A 96 -16.72 9.09 -10.77
CA ILE A 96 -17.61 9.31 -9.63
C ILE A 96 -18.98 8.72 -9.99
N VAL A 97 -19.46 7.78 -9.19
CA VAL A 97 -20.79 7.18 -9.35
C VAL A 97 -21.49 7.11 -8.00
N ASN A 98 -22.66 7.73 -7.89
CA ASN A 98 -23.50 7.73 -6.70
C ASN A 98 -22.76 8.15 -5.40
N GLY A 99 -21.88 9.14 -5.47
CA GLY A 99 -21.12 9.63 -4.31
C GLY A 99 -19.92 8.76 -3.93
N VAL A 100 -19.50 7.85 -4.80
CA VAL A 100 -18.29 7.02 -4.65
C VAL A 100 -17.35 7.33 -5.80
N TRP A 101 -16.11 7.68 -5.47
CA TRP A 101 -15.01 7.73 -6.42
C TRP A 101 -14.45 6.31 -6.60
N ILE A 102 -14.52 5.81 -7.83
CA ILE A 102 -14.07 4.46 -8.19
C ILE A 102 -12.93 4.62 -9.17
N GLU A 103 -11.77 4.10 -8.83
CA GLU A 103 -10.61 4.00 -9.71
C GLU A 103 -10.34 2.54 -10.06
N ALA A 104 -10.10 2.29 -11.33
CA ALA A 104 -9.53 1.04 -11.81
C ALA A 104 -8.11 1.31 -12.30
N PHE A 105 -7.19 0.43 -11.93
CA PHE A 105 -5.83 0.48 -12.45
C PHE A 105 -5.24 -0.90 -12.68
N SER A 106 -4.27 -0.95 -13.59
CA SER A 106 -3.47 -2.13 -13.90
C SER A 106 -2.05 -1.68 -14.21
N GLY A 107 -1.08 -2.45 -13.70
CA GLY A 107 0.32 -2.32 -14.09
C GLY A 107 0.63 -3.03 -15.40
N TYR A 108 1.67 -2.57 -16.09
CA TYR A 108 2.38 -3.30 -17.12
C TYR A 108 3.89 -3.12 -16.91
N PHE A 109 4.64 -4.23 -16.85
CA PHE A 109 6.08 -4.22 -16.63
C PHE A 109 6.85 -4.52 -17.92
N PHE A 110 7.96 -3.80 -18.14
CA PHE A 110 8.81 -3.99 -19.31
C PHE A 110 9.37 -5.41 -19.36
N GLY A 111 9.08 -6.12 -20.45
CA GLY A 111 9.50 -7.50 -20.65
C GLY A 111 8.46 -8.55 -20.27
N GLU A 112 7.32 -8.13 -19.72
CA GLU A 112 6.16 -9.02 -19.57
C GLU A 112 5.39 -9.20 -20.88
N ARG A 113 4.62 -10.29 -20.96
CA ARG A 113 3.78 -10.64 -22.10
C ARG A 113 2.48 -9.84 -22.21
N PHE A 114 2.15 -9.04 -21.19
CA PHE A 114 0.89 -8.32 -21.11
C PHE A 114 0.96 -7.01 -21.90
N ASP A 115 -0.17 -6.42 -22.24
CA ASP A 115 -0.24 -5.15 -22.96
C ASP A 115 -0.58 -4.01 -22.00
N GLU A 116 -0.30 -2.78 -22.42
CA GLU A 116 -0.83 -1.58 -21.77
C GLU A 116 -2.38 -1.63 -21.78
N PRO A 117 -3.07 -1.44 -20.63
CA PRO A 117 -4.52 -1.47 -20.59
C PRO A 117 -5.13 -0.37 -21.48
N THR A 118 -6.14 -0.75 -22.26
CA THR A 118 -6.93 0.21 -23.04
C THR A 118 -7.84 1.02 -22.12
N ALA A 119 -8.21 2.24 -22.54
CA ALA A 119 -9.18 3.05 -21.78
C ALA A 119 -10.54 2.31 -21.65
N ALA A 120 -10.97 1.62 -22.70
CA ALA A 120 -12.19 0.82 -22.70
C ALA A 120 -12.16 -0.36 -21.71
N PHE A 121 -10.97 -0.93 -21.44
CA PHE A 121 -10.83 -1.93 -20.38
C PHE A 121 -11.08 -1.31 -19.00
N LEU A 122 -10.38 -0.22 -18.67
CA LEU A 122 -10.51 0.43 -17.37
C LEU A 122 -11.93 0.98 -17.15
N GLU A 123 -12.56 1.55 -18.18
CA GLU A 123 -13.95 2.01 -18.11
C GLU A 123 -14.94 0.87 -17.83
N ARG A 124 -14.73 -0.32 -18.42
CA ARG A 124 -15.55 -1.50 -18.12
C ARG A 124 -15.37 -1.96 -16.69
N ALA A 125 -14.14 -2.00 -16.19
CA ALA A 125 -13.85 -2.38 -14.82
C ALA A 125 -14.55 -1.43 -13.82
N VAL A 126 -14.47 -0.11 -14.04
CA VAL A 126 -15.19 0.88 -13.23
C VAL A 126 -16.71 0.70 -13.32
N ALA A 127 -17.25 0.49 -14.52
CA ALA A 127 -18.68 0.32 -14.73
C ALA A 127 -19.25 -0.94 -14.04
N ALA A 128 -18.50 -2.05 -14.06
CA ALA A 128 -18.88 -3.29 -13.39
C ALA A 128 -18.99 -3.09 -11.86
N VAL A 129 -18.03 -2.38 -11.26
CA VAL A 129 -18.08 -2.02 -9.84
C VAL A 129 -19.28 -1.11 -9.54
N ALA A 130 -19.48 -0.08 -10.36
CA ALA A 130 -20.56 0.90 -10.20
C ALA A 130 -21.96 0.24 -10.19
N ASN A 131 -22.19 -0.74 -11.08
CA ASN A 131 -23.42 -1.53 -11.10
C ASN A 131 -23.61 -2.31 -9.79
N GLY A 132 -22.53 -2.84 -9.23
CA GLY A 132 -22.52 -3.55 -7.95
C GLY A 132 -22.77 -2.63 -6.74
N VAL A 133 -22.20 -1.42 -6.74
CA VAL A 133 -22.38 -0.42 -5.67
C VAL A 133 -23.85 0.00 -5.53
N ALA A 134 -24.56 0.18 -6.66
CA ALA A 134 -25.98 0.50 -6.64
C ALA A 134 -26.87 -0.67 -6.18
N ALA A 135 -26.41 -1.91 -6.33
CA ALA A 135 -27.22 -3.12 -6.13
C ALA A 135 -26.95 -3.85 -4.79
N ARG A 136 -25.80 -3.64 -4.15
CA ARG A 136 -25.37 -4.42 -2.97
C ARG A 136 -24.92 -3.48 -1.86
N ALA A 137 -25.80 -3.33 -0.86
CA ALA A 137 -25.57 -2.56 0.35
C ALA A 137 -24.48 -3.23 1.21
N GLY A 138 -23.26 -2.72 1.08
CA GLY A 138 -22.12 -2.99 1.93
C GLY A 138 -21.16 -1.83 1.77
N THR A 139 -21.54 -0.65 2.27
CA THR A 139 -20.64 0.49 2.34
C THR A 139 -19.68 0.21 3.48
N ALA A 140 -18.37 0.19 3.21
CA ALA A 140 -17.39 0.25 4.28
C ALA A 140 -17.69 1.51 5.11
N VAL A 141 -17.73 1.34 6.43
CA VAL A 141 -18.08 2.43 7.35
C VAL A 141 -16.78 3.10 7.76
N PRO A 142 -16.64 4.42 7.57
CA PRO A 142 -15.47 5.14 8.05
C PRO A 142 -15.25 4.90 9.54
N ALA A 143 -14.00 4.67 9.92
CA ALA A 143 -13.61 4.66 11.31
C ALA A 143 -13.76 6.09 11.88
N THR A 144 -14.20 6.19 13.14
CA THR A 144 -14.33 7.49 13.80
C THR A 144 -12.97 7.92 14.35
N PRO A 145 -12.42 9.08 13.93
CA PRO A 145 -11.16 9.57 14.47
C PRO A 145 -11.21 9.76 15.98
N THR A 146 -10.17 9.29 16.68
CA THR A 146 -10.02 9.47 18.13
C THR A 146 -8.81 10.35 18.44
N ALA A 147 -8.70 10.80 19.71
CA ALA A 147 -7.54 11.56 20.15
C ALA A 147 -6.23 10.74 20.16
N ASP A 148 -6.34 9.42 20.10
CA ASP A 148 -5.21 8.49 20.07
C ASP A 148 -4.66 8.28 18.65
N TRP A 149 -5.32 8.82 17.62
CA TRP A 149 -4.85 8.73 16.25
C TRP A 149 -3.71 9.71 16.00
N TRP A 150 -2.63 9.21 15.40
CA TRP A 150 -1.53 10.07 15.01
C TRP A 150 -1.93 10.99 13.86
N SER A 151 -1.51 12.25 13.89
CA SER A 151 -1.47 13.08 12.69
C SER A 151 -0.23 12.74 11.87
N PRO A 152 -0.35 12.41 10.57
CA PRO A 152 0.80 12.19 9.70
C PRO A 152 1.79 13.37 9.74
N MET A 153 3.09 13.04 9.77
CA MET A 153 4.20 14.00 9.68
C MET A 153 4.95 13.80 8.37
N THR A 154 5.77 14.77 7.96
CA THR A 154 6.62 14.59 6.77
C THR A 154 7.67 13.53 7.05
N CYS A 155 8.16 12.85 6.01
CA CYS A 155 9.15 11.80 6.18
C CYS A 155 10.48 12.32 6.76
N GLU A 156 10.85 13.56 6.47
CA GLU A 156 12.04 14.19 7.05
C GLU A 156 11.88 14.42 8.55
N ALA A 157 10.72 14.95 8.97
CA ALA A 157 10.41 15.17 10.38
C ALA A 157 10.24 13.85 11.15
N PHE A 158 9.79 12.80 10.45
CA PHE A 158 9.67 11.47 11.01
C PHE A 158 11.04 10.83 11.22
N ALA A 159 11.93 10.89 10.22
CA ALA A 159 13.32 10.45 10.32
C ALA A 159 14.09 11.13 11.46
N GLU A 160 13.91 12.45 11.63
CA GLU A 160 14.54 13.20 12.73
C GLU A 160 14.06 12.68 14.09
N GLN A 161 12.76 12.45 14.27
CA GLN A 161 12.21 11.93 15.53
C GLN A 161 12.59 10.48 15.79
N MET A 162 12.75 9.67 14.75
CA MET A 162 13.26 8.28 14.87
C MET A 162 14.76 8.20 15.19
N ARG A 163 15.47 9.35 15.22
CA ARG A 163 16.91 9.45 15.57
C ARG A 163 17.79 8.55 14.70
N PHE A 164 17.54 8.63 13.40
CA PHE A 164 18.26 7.90 12.36
C PHE A 164 19.76 8.20 12.29
N ASP A 165 20.20 9.31 12.85
CA ASP A 165 21.62 9.65 13.05
C ASP A 165 22.36 8.70 14.00
N GLU A 166 21.64 7.92 14.81
CA GLU A 166 22.22 6.94 15.74
C GLU A 166 22.45 5.57 15.11
N LEU A 167 21.82 5.30 13.97
CA LEU A 167 21.85 4.01 13.29
C LEU A 167 22.98 3.91 12.26
N THR A 168 23.22 5.02 11.55
CA THR A 168 24.26 5.10 10.51
C THR A 168 24.93 6.47 10.56
N GLU A 169 26.26 6.47 10.41
CA GLU A 169 27.03 7.70 10.24
C GLU A 169 26.61 8.38 8.93
N GLY A 170 26.12 9.63 9.01
CA GLY A 170 25.56 10.34 7.86
C GLY A 170 24.03 10.29 7.75
N GLY A 171 23.39 9.35 8.48
CA GLY A 171 21.95 9.18 8.54
C GLY A 171 21.33 8.60 7.27
N PHE A 172 20.02 8.81 7.14
CA PHE A 172 19.23 8.35 6.00
C PHE A 172 18.63 9.53 5.23
N GLU A 173 18.36 9.32 3.95
CA GLU A 173 17.61 10.23 3.10
C GLU A 173 16.19 9.71 2.91
N SER A 174 15.22 10.62 3.01
CA SER A 174 13.84 10.33 2.59
C SER A 174 13.76 10.32 1.06
N GLY A 175 13.05 9.35 0.52
CA GLY A 175 12.84 9.22 -0.92
C GLY A 175 13.22 7.85 -1.44
N TYR A 176 12.88 7.63 -2.71
CA TYR A 176 13.08 6.37 -3.39
C TYR A 176 14.52 6.28 -3.89
N TYR A 177 15.21 5.21 -3.51
CA TYR A 177 16.49 4.86 -4.11
C TYR A 177 16.33 4.58 -5.62
N GLU A 178 15.24 3.88 -6.00
CA GLU A 178 14.84 3.63 -7.38
C GLU A 178 13.34 3.87 -7.60
N GLY A 179 12.98 4.36 -8.79
CA GLY A 179 11.59 4.65 -9.14
C GLY A 179 11.13 6.02 -8.62
N GLY A 180 9.90 6.08 -8.08
CA GLY A 180 9.32 7.33 -7.60
C GLY A 180 7.96 7.15 -6.94
N GLN A 181 7.48 8.25 -6.34
CA GLN A 181 6.20 8.31 -5.64
C GLN A 181 5.04 7.91 -6.54
N GLN A 182 4.21 7.01 -6.04
CA GLN A 182 3.02 6.54 -6.74
C GLN A 182 1.79 7.39 -6.38
N ALA A 183 0.82 7.45 -7.29
CA ALA A 183 -0.38 8.26 -7.15
C ALA A 183 -1.21 7.86 -5.93
N GLU A 184 -1.33 6.55 -5.69
CA GLU A 184 -2.07 5.96 -4.58
C GLU A 184 -1.48 6.38 -3.24
N GLN A 185 -0.15 6.52 -3.16
CA GLN A 185 0.52 6.98 -1.95
C GLN A 185 0.23 8.46 -1.67
N THR A 186 0.19 9.28 -2.73
CA THR A 186 -0.19 10.70 -2.61
C THR A 186 -1.66 10.86 -2.21
N LEU A 187 -2.54 10.02 -2.77
CA LEU A 187 -3.96 9.98 -2.40
C LEU A 187 -4.15 9.58 -0.93
N LYS A 188 -3.53 8.49 -0.49
CA LYS A 188 -3.62 8.01 0.91
C LYS A 188 -3.06 9.03 1.91
N ASP A 189 -1.98 9.71 1.55
CA ASP A 189 -1.39 10.78 2.34
C ASP A 189 -2.31 12.00 2.48
N SER A 190 -2.85 12.47 1.37
CA SER A 190 -3.76 13.63 1.37
C SER A 190 -5.10 13.36 2.09
N MET A 191 -5.54 12.10 2.15
CA MET A 191 -6.65 11.66 3.00
C MET A 191 -6.27 11.52 4.49
N GLY A 192 -4.98 11.55 4.81
CA GLY A 192 -4.48 11.41 6.18
C GLY A 192 -4.59 10.00 6.75
N VAL A 193 -4.77 8.98 5.91
CA VAL A 193 -4.97 7.59 6.33
C VAL A 193 -3.70 6.75 6.28
N SER A 194 -2.70 7.17 5.52
CA SER A 194 -1.38 6.54 5.49
C SER A 194 -0.29 7.54 5.12
N ARG A 195 0.90 7.33 5.67
CA ARG A 195 2.12 8.05 5.30
C ARG A 195 3.21 7.02 5.02
N TYR A 196 3.46 6.79 3.74
CA TYR A 196 4.56 5.97 3.27
C TYR A 196 5.86 6.78 3.19
N CYS A 197 6.89 6.34 3.90
CA CYS A 197 8.19 6.97 3.94
C CYS A 197 9.28 5.98 3.55
N PRO A 198 9.75 6.01 2.28
CA PRO A 198 10.93 5.27 1.87
C PRO A 198 12.19 5.99 2.37
N TYR A 199 13.16 5.20 2.82
CA TYR A 199 14.45 5.66 3.28
C TYR A 199 15.56 4.84 2.65
N HIS A 200 16.68 5.50 2.37
CA HIS A 200 17.90 4.84 1.95
C HIS A 200 19.09 5.56 2.57
N THR A 201 20.23 4.87 2.60
CA THR A 201 21.44 5.46 3.19
C THR A 201 21.98 6.57 2.28
N ALA A 202 22.42 7.67 2.88
CA ALA A 202 22.98 8.80 2.15
C ALA A 202 24.35 8.45 1.55
N ASP A 203 24.40 8.07 0.27
CA ASP A 203 25.61 7.55 -0.41
C ASP A 203 26.84 8.48 -0.29
N ASP A 204 26.62 9.78 -0.27
CA ASP A 204 27.69 10.80 -0.20
C ASP A 204 28.21 11.05 1.24
N ARG A 205 27.48 10.55 2.25
CA ARG A 205 27.77 10.74 3.68
C ARG A 205 28.12 9.45 4.41
N MET A 206 28.07 8.29 3.73
CA MET A 206 28.44 7.01 4.34
C MET A 206 29.92 6.94 4.72
N ALA A 207 30.19 6.41 5.91
CA ALA A 207 31.55 6.10 6.32
C ALA A 207 32.08 4.85 5.59
N THR A 208 33.42 4.73 5.54
CA THR A 208 34.05 3.57 4.92
C THR A 208 33.70 2.29 5.68
N GLY A 209 33.07 1.34 5.00
CA GLY A 209 32.74 0.02 5.55
C GLY A 209 31.35 -0.09 6.18
N GLN A 210 30.48 0.90 6.00
CA GLN A 210 29.05 0.77 6.28
C GLN A 210 28.33 0.11 5.11
N ASP A 211 27.35 -0.73 5.43
CA ASP A 211 26.46 -1.35 4.45
C ASP A 211 25.41 -0.33 3.99
N HIS A 212 25.17 -0.29 2.68
CA HIS A 212 24.09 0.51 2.11
C HIS A 212 22.77 -0.16 2.47
N ARG A 213 21.86 0.63 3.06
CA ARG A 213 20.56 0.16 3.52
C ARG A 213 19.39 0.84 2.83
N ILE A 214 18.33 0.08 2.55
CA ILE A 214 17.09 0.56 1.92
C ILE A 214 15.90 0.00 2.70
N PHE A 215 15.00 0.83 3.19
CA PHE A 215 13.80 0.35 3.88
C PHE A 215 12.66 1.36 3.73
N SER A 216 11.48 1.00 4.22
CA SER A 216 10.34 1.91 4.28
C SER A 216 9.57 1.77 5.57
N VAL A 217 8.93 2.86 5.97
CA VAL A 217 8.00 2.92 7.09
C VAL A 217 6.66 3.44 6.57
N ASP A 218 5.59 2.69 6.74
CA ASP A 218 4.21 3.12 6.45
C ASP A 218 3.42 3.29 7.74
N ALA A 219 3.13 4.53 8.10
CA ALA A 219 2.33 4.85 9.27
C ALA A 219 0.86 4.99 8.87
N ASN A 220 -0.02 4.21 9.51
CA ASN A 220 -1.44 4.09 9.21
C ASN A 220 -2.28 4.53 10.43
N PRO A 221 -2.58 5.83 10.59
CA PRO A 221 -3.42 6.32 11.69
C PRO A 221 -4.82 5.70 11.67
N GLY A 222 -5.30 5.29 12.85
CA GLY A 222 -6.59 4.62 12.97
C GLY A 222 -6.65 3.23 12.32
N GLY A 223 -5.53 2.69 11.82
CA GLY A 223 -5.47 1.43 11.09
C GLY A 223 -5.68 0.16 11.93
N HIS A 224 -5.83 0.24 13.26
CA HIS A 224 -5.89 -0.97 14.10
C HIS A 224 -7.04 -1.93 13.75
N TRP A 225 -8.11 -1.46 13.10
CA TRP A 225 -9.18 -2.34 12.61
C TRP A 225 -8.68 -3.42 11.65
N MET A 226 -7.56 -3.20 10.95
CA MET A 226 -6.96 -4.17 10.03
C MET A 226 -5.99 -5.15 10.73
N TRP A 227 -5.78 -5.00 12.05
CA TRP A 227 -4.78 -5.80 12.79
C TRP A 227 -4.98 -7.30 12.66
N SER A 228 -6.21 -7.80 12.79
CA SER A 228 -6.46 -9.24 12.66
C SER A 228 -6.08 -9.80 11.29
N TYR A 229 -6.20 -8.99 10.24
CA TYR A 229 -5.78 -9.35 8.89
C TYR A 229 -4.25 -9.26 8.75
N LEU A 230 -3.63 -8.20 9.28
CA LEU A 230 -2.18 -8.02 9.22
C LEU A 230 -1.39 -9.03 10.06
N SER A 231 -1.94 -9.45 11.19
CA SER A 231 -1.30 -10.37 12.12
C SER A 231 -1.37 -11.83 11.66
N ASP A 232 -2.24 -12.14 10.70
CA ASP A 232 -2.50 -13.53 10.32
C ASP A 232 -1.30 -14.15 9.61
N GLY A 233 -0.88 -15.34 10.07
CA GLY A 233 0.31 -16.03 9.56
C GLY A 233 1.66 -15.42 9.97
N GLY A 234 1.68 -14.25 10.64
CA GLY A 234 2.90 -13.61 11.13
C GLY A 234 3.48 -14.29 12.38
N THR A 235 4.80 -14.18 12.55
CA THR A 235 5.46 -14.61 13.80
C THR A 235 5.45 -13.48 14.80
N SER A 236 4.86 -13.68 15.98
CA SER A 236 4.88 -12.66 17.04
C SER A 236 6.32 -12.30 17.42
N VAL A 237 6.57 -11.00 17.54
CA VAL A 237 7.84 -10.41 17.99
C VAL A 237 7.56 -9.33 19.03
N GLU A 238 8.52 -9.07 19.89
CA GLU A 238 8.44 -7.94 20.82
C GLU A 238 8.97 -6.69 20.12
N ALA A 239 8.25 -5.58 20.26
CA ALA A 239 8.68 -4.26 19.82
C ALA A 239 8.27 -3.24 20.90
N ASP A 240 9.25 -2.55 21.48
CA ASP A 240 9.02 -1.51 22.48
C ASP A 240 8.03 -0.44 21.96
N GLY A 241 7.06 -0.09 22.81
CA GLY A 241 5.97 0.84 22.48
C GLY A 241 4.78 0.22 21.76
N ALA A 242 4.90 -1.02 21.27
CA ALA A 242 3.78 -1.74 20.66
C ALA A 242 2.91 -2.44 21.72
N THR A 243 1.61 -2.52 21.46
CA THR A 243 0.70 -3.45 22.14
C THR A 243 0.82 -4.85 21.55
N ASP A 244 1.07 -4.96 20.24
CA ASP A 244 1.28 -6.21 19.53
C ASP A 244 2.14 -5.96 18.29
N ALA A 245 2.95 -6.95 17.89
CA ALA A 245 3.80 -6.90 16.71
C ALA A 245 4.00 -8.28 16.09
N VAL A 246 4.02 -8.33 14.76
CA VAL A 246 4.26 -9.55 13.99
C VAL A 246 5.33 -9.32 12.92
N LEU A 247 6.08 -10.38 12.64
CA LEU A 247 7.16 -10.44 11.67
C LEU A 247 6.81 -11.43 10.56
N PHE A 248 7.09 -11.01 9.33
CA PHE A 248 7.13 -11.85 8.13
C PHE A 248 8.54 -11.80 7.54
N THR A 249 9.05 -12.94 7.09
CA THR A 249 10.42 -13.06 6.53
C THR A 249 10.38 -13.67 5.15
N PHE A 250 11.17 -13.13 4.24
CA PHE A 250 11.26 -13.56 2.84
C PHE A 250 12.72 -13.79 2.44
N GLY A 251 13.02 -14.99 1.95
CA GLY A 251 14.40 -15.39 1.72
C GLY A 251 15.24 -15.32 2.99
N GLU A 252 16.53 -14.95 2.86
CA GLU A 252 17.47 -14.90 3.99
C GLU A 252 17.58 -13.51 4.66
N GLN A 253 17.12 -12.44 4.01
CA GLN A 253 17.40 -11.06 4.45
C GLN A 253 16.20 -10.12 4.47
N ASP A 254 15.13 -10.40 3.71
CA ASP A 254 13.99 -9.51 3.63
C ASP A 254 13.03 -9.77 4.80
N ALA A 255 12.64 -8.70 5.47
CA ALA A 255 11.74 -8.76 6.61
C ALA A 255 10.73 -7.62 6.57
N THR A 256 9.51 -7.94 7.00
CA THR A 256 8.44 -6.98 7.22
C THR A 256 7.92 -7.13 8.63
N VAL A 257 7.88 -6.05 9.39
CA VAL A 257 7.28 -5.97 10.71
C VAL A 257 6.02 -5.12 10.64
N PHE A 258 4.92 -5.64 11.15
CA PHE A 258 3.75 -4.85 11.48
C PHE A 258 3.70 -4.68 12.99
N ALA A 259 3.46 -3.46 13.47
CA ALA A 259 3.30 -3.18 14.89
C ALA A 259 2.10 -2.25 15.11
N THR A 260 1.42 -2.40 16.25
CA THR A 260 0.26 -1.57 16.60
C THR A 260 0.34 -1.09 18.04
N ASP A 261 -0.08 0.15 18.28
CA ASP A 261 -0.28 0.72 19.62
C ASP A 261 -1.72 0.49 20.15
N GLY A 262 -2.54 -0.26 19.42
CA GLY A 262 -3.96 -0.51 19.73
C GLY A 262 -4.94 0.48 19.07
N ALA A 263 -4.46 1.55 18.44
CA ALA A 263 -5.27 2.49 17.67
C ALA A 263 -4.79 2.63 16.22
N ASN A 264 -3.47 2.61 16.03
CA ASN A 264 -2.77 2.85 14.79
C ASN A 264 -1.91 1.63 14.42
N VAL A 265 -1.42 1.61 13.18
CA VAL A 265 -0.52 0.56 12.69
C VAL A 265 0.70 1.19 12.03
N VAL A 266 1.87 0.60 12.23
CA VAL A 266 3.08 0.84 11.45
C VAL A 266 3.47 -0.44 10.73
N GLU A 267 3.81 -0.32 9.44
CA GLU A 267 4.54 -1.33 8.69
C GLU A 267 5.98 -0.85 8.47
N VAL A 268 6.96 -1.74 8.70
CA VAL A 268 8.35 -1.53 8.34
C VAL A 268 8.81 -2.66 7.44
N ALA A 269 9.37 -2.34 6.28
CA ALA A 269 9.83 -3.35 5.32
C ALA A 269 11.21 -3.00 4.74
N GLY A 270 12.08 -4.00 4.59
CA GLY A 270 13.39 -3.85 3.93
C GLY A 270 14.24 -5.14 3.93
N PRO A 271 15.35 -5.18 3.18
CA PRO A 271 16.29 -6.30 3.08
C PRO A 271 17.36 -6.32 4.20
N GLU A 272 17.17 -5.53 5.26
CA GLU A 272 18.20 -5.26 6.28
C GLU A 272 18.21 -6.26 7.44
N GLY A 273 17.37 -7.30 7.37
CA GLY A 273 17.20 -8.31 8.40
C GLY A 273 16.27 -7.90 9.56
N VAL A 274 15.90 -8.91 10.33
CA VAL A 274 14.85 -8.85 11.38
C VAL A 274 15.15 -7.81 12.46
N ASP A 275 16.36 -7.86 13.05
CA ASP A 275 16.71 -6.99 14.17
C ASP A 275 16.63 -5.50 13.78
N PHE A 276 16.96 -5.17 12.54
CA PHE A 276 16.88 -3.80 12.04
C PHE A 276 15.45 -3.34 11.84
N VAL A 277 14.60 -4.13 11.16
CA VAL A 277 13.21 -3.71 10.91
C VAL A 277 12.39 -3.62 12.20
N VAL A 278 12.71 -4.42 13.22
CA VAL A 278 12.11 -4.29 14.56
C VAL A 278 12.55 -2.99 15.24
N ASP A 279 13.86 -2.68 15.31
CA ASP A 279 14.36 -1.42 15.89
C ASP A 279 13.75 -0.18 15.19
N ILE A 280 13.59 -0.21 13.87
CA ILE A 280 12.91 0.86 13.13
C ILE A 280 11.42 0.95 13.52
N ALA A 281 10.73 -0.17 13.75
CA ALA A 281 9.34 -0.15 14.19
C ALA A 281 9.19 0.45 15.58
N GLU A 282 10.08 0.13 16.52
CA GLU A 282 10.12 0.70 17.88
C GLU A 282 10.32 2.23 17.83
N ARG A 283 11.31 2.67 17.06
CA ARG A 283 11.59 4.10 16.85
C ARG A 283 10.42 4.83 16.20
N ALA A 284 9.77 4.21 15.23
CA ALA A 284 8.58 4.75 14.58
C ALA A 284 7.45 4.96 15.59
N LEU A 285 7.17 3.98 16.43
CA LEU A 285 6.16 4.08 17.49
C LEU A 285 6.51 5.16 18.52
N GLU A 286 7.76 5.24 18.97
CA GLU A 286 8.22 6.27 19.90
C GLU A 286 8.05 7.68 19.30
N ALA A 287 8.49 7.88 18.05
CA ALA A 287 8.37 9.15 17.35
C ALA A 287 6.90 9.58 17.17
N LEU A 288 6.00 8.62 16.93
CA LEU A 288 4.59 8.92 16.75
C LEU A 288 3.88 9.23 18.08
N ALA A 289 4.37 8.67 19.19
CA ALA A 289 3.86 8.88 20.54
C ALA A 289 4.35 10.17 21.23
N ALA A 290 5.44 10.79 20.78
CA ALA A 290 6.12 11.91 21.43
C ALA A 290 5.39 13.29 21.39
N ARG A 291 4.06 13.30 21.43
CA ARG A 291 3.22 14.49 21.19
C ARG A 291 2.68 15.16 22.46
#